data_AF-A0A377Z039-F1
#
_entry.id   AF-A0A377Z039-F1
#
_cell.length_a   1.000
_cell.length_b   1.000
_cell.length_c   1.000
_cell.angle_alpha   90.00
_cell.angle_beta   90.00
_cell.angle_gamma   90.00
#
_symmetry.space_group_name_H-M   'P 1'
#
loop_
_entity.id
_entity.type
_entity.pdbx_description
1 polymer ?
#
loop_
_entity_poly.entity_id
_entity_poly.type
_entity_poly.pdbx_seq_one_letter_code
_entity_poly.pdbx_strand_id
1 'polypeptide(L)'
;MKITEYESLHQAICQHAERASEKLRKEHQYCRHISVSIKTSPFAVKEPYYGNVATEKLLTPTQDTRDIIAAATTALERIWKDGLRYAKAGVMLNDFTGSGVSQLQLFDERPPRPHSAELMMVLDGINNSGLGKVWFAGRGIAPEWPMKREMLSSVYTTRWKELPVARF
;
A
#
# COMPACT_ATOMS: atom_id res chain seq x y z
N MET A 1 -5.63 11.68 -11.96
CA MET A 1 -5.13 12.98 -11.47
C MET A 1 -3.65 12.85 -11.17
N LYS A 2 -2.88 13.92 -11.34
CA LYS A 2 -1.46 13.97 -10.95
C LYS A 2 -1.39 14.53 -9.52
N ILE A 3 -0.61 13.91 -8.65
CA ILE A 3 -0.47 14.33 -7.25
C ILE A 3 0.71 15.29 -7.13
N THR A 4 0.48 16.46 -6.55
CA THR A 4 1.48 17.50 -6.28
C THR A 4 1.83 17.62 -4.80
N GLU A 5 0.93 17.18 -3.92
CA GLU A 5 1.10 17.33 -2.48
C GLU A 5 1.68 16.08 -1.84
N TYR A 6 2.60 16.28 -0.90
CA TYR A 6 3.22 15.20 -0.13
C TYR A 6 2.16 14.40 0.63
N GLU A 7 1.23 15.09 1.31
CA GLU A 7 0.20 14.45 2.14
C GLU A 7 -0.68 13.51 1.30
N SER A 8 -1.06 13.96 0.11
CA SER A 8 -1.82 13.14 -0.83
C SER A 8 -1.08 11.86 -1.24
N LEU A 9 0.22 11.95 -1.49
CA LEU A 9 1.03 10.79 -1.83
C LEU A 9 1.24 9.87 -0.64
N HIS A 10 1.45 10.44 0.55
CA HIS A 10 1.59 9.72 1.81
C HIS A 10 0.34 8.89 2.13
N GLN A 11 -0.85 9.48 1.99
CA GLN A 11 -2.13 8.81 2.17
C GLN A 11 -2.31 7.64 1.18
N ALA A 12 -1.92 7.81 -0.09
CA ALA A 12 -1.94 6.74 -1.09
C ALA A 12 -0.98 5.59 -0.74
N ILE A 13 0.23 5.89 -0.28
CA ILE A 13 1.20 4.90 0.17
C ILE A 13 0.69 4.13 1.39
N CYS A 14 0.10 4.81 2.38
CA CYS A 14 -0.52 4.18 3.54
C CYS A 14 -1.62 3.19 3.10
N GLN A 15 -2.50 3.59 2.19
CA GLN A 15 -3.55 2.71 1.65
C GLN A 15 -2.98 1.47 0.93
N HIS A 16 -1.91 1.64 0.16
CA HIS A 16 -1.26 0.53 -0.54
C HIS A 16 -0.56 -0.42 0.44
N ALA A 17 0.12 0.12 1.45
CA ALA A 17 0.76 -0.63 2.52
C ALA A 17 -0.27 -1.44 3.34
N GLU A 18 -1.41 -0.84 3.70
CA GLU A 18 -2.52 -1.53 4.37
C GLU A 18 -2.97 -2.75 3.58
N ARG A 19 -3.34 -2.55 2.31
CA ARG A 19 -3.82 -3.65 1.44
C ARG A 19 -2.76 -4.71 1.20
N ALA A 20 -1.49 -4.32 1.07
CA ALA A 20 -0.40 -5.27 0.90
C ALA A 20 -0.22 -6.11 2.17
N SER A 21 -0.34 -5.50 3.36
CA SER A 21 -0.26 -6.19 4.65
C SER A 21 -1.42 -7.16 4.87
N GLU A 22 -2.65 -6.76 4.53
CA GLU A 22 -3.83 -7.64 4.60
C GLU A 22 -3.65 -8.89 3.72
N LYS A 23 -3.09 -8.73 2.51
CA LYS A 23 -2.79 -9.86 1.62
C LYS A 23 -1.68 -10.75 2.16
N LEU A 24 -0.62 -10.15 2.68
CA LEU A 24 0.50 -10.86 3.29
C LEU A 24 0.02 -11.77 4.44
N ARG A 25 -0.88 -11.26 5.30
CA ARG A 25 -1.49 -12.05 6.38
C ARG A 25 -2.39 -13.17 5.90
N LYS A 26 -3.15 -12.96 4.81
CA LYS A 26 -3.95 -14.03 4.17
C LYS A 26 -3.10 -15.18 3.64
N GLU A 27 -1.87 -14.89 3.21
CA GLU A 27 -0.92 -15.90 2.75
C GLU A 27 -0.05 -16.47 3.88
N HIS A 28 -0.27 -16.06 5.14
CA HIS A 28 0.51 -16.46 6.32
C HIS A 28 2.02 -16.23 6.17
N GLN A 29 2.39 -15.13 5.50
CA GLN A 29 3.78 -14.76 5.26
C GLN A 29 4.20 -13.55 6.10
N TYR A 30 5.50 -13.40 6.29
CA TYR A 30 6.13 -12.23 6.88
C TYR A 30 7.02 -11.57 5.84
N CYS A 31 7.16 -10.25 5.85
CA CYS A 31 8.03 -9.53 4.93
C CYS A 31 9.19 -8.86 5.65
N ARG A 32 10.33 -8.75 4.97
CA ARG A 32 11.52 -8.07 5.48
C ARG A 32 11.91 -6.85 4.65
N HIS A 33 11.64 -6.85 3.35
CA HIS A 33 11.95 -5.74 2.46
C HIS A 33 10.66 -5.02 2.05
N ILE A 34 10.62 -3.71 2.28
CA ILE A 34 9.51 -2.85 1.87
C ILE A 34 10.06 -1.83 0.89
N SER A 35 9.64 -1.93 -0.36
CA SER A 35 10.04 -1.02 -1.43
C SER A 35 8.90 -0.08 -1.78
N VAL A 36 9.18 1.22 -1.82
CA VAL A 36 8.25 2.26 -2.28
C VAL A 36 8.77 2.82 -3.59
N SER A 37 7.90 2.85 -4.59
CA SER A 37 8.20 3.35 -5.93
C SER A 37 7.30 4.53 -6.26
N ILE A 38 7.90 5.60 -6.79
CA ILE A 38 7.17 6.76 -7.28
C ILE A 38 7.69 7.13 -8.67
N LYS A 39 6.78 7.56 -9.54
CA LYS A 39 7.16 8.05 -10.86
C LYS A 39 6.25 9.17 -11.37
N THR A 40 6.84 10.10 -12.11
CA THR A 40 6.13 11.11 -12.88
C THR A 40 5.62 10.52 -14.20
N SER A 41 4.74 11.24 -14.89
CA SER A 41 4.16 10.76 -16.15
C SER A 41 5.18 10.90 -17.29
N PRO A 42 5.50 9.83 -18.04
CA PRO A 42 6.35 9.93 -19.22
C PRO A 42 5.67 10.66 -20.39
N PHE A 43 4.36 10.90 -20.31
CA PHE A 43 3.57 11.58 -21.34
C PHE A 43 3.43 13.10 -21.12
N ALA A 44 4.09 13.63 -20.09
CA ALA A 44 4.06 15.07 -19.81
C ALA A 44 5.08 15.80 -20.69
N VAL A 45 4.61 16.35 -21.80
CA VAL A 45 5.40 17.23 -22.67
C VAL A 45 5.85 18.45 -21.84
N LYS A 46 7.17 18.63 -21.67
CA LYS A 46 7.89 19.67 -20.88
C LYS A 46 8.15 19.42 -19.38
N GLU A 47 7.82 18.26 -18.80
CA GLU A 47 8.23 17.94 -17.42
C GLU A 47 9.40 16.91 -17.43
N PRO A 48 10.47 17.10 -16.63
CA PRO A 48 11.53 16.10 -16.51
C PRO A 48 10.98 14.81 -15.92
N TYR A 49 11.31 13.67 -16.56
CA TYR A 49 10.94 12.36 -16.05
C TYR A 49 11.71 12.08 -14.76
N TYR A 50 10.98 11.73 -13.70
CA TYR A 50 11.54 11.33 -12.43
C TYR A 50 10.86 10.05 -11.99
N GLY A 51 11.65 9.00 -11.83
CA GLY A 51 11.24 7.74 -11.25
C GLY A 51 12.29 7.33 -10.24
N ASN A 52 11.86 7.00 -9.02
CA ASN A 52 12.78 6.53 -7.99
C ASN A 52 12.11 5.44 -7.15
N VAL A 53 12.96 4.59 -6.56
CA VAL A 53 12.56 3.50 -5.68
C VAL A 53 13.46 3.54 -4.45
N ALA A 54 12.85 3.59 -3.27
CA ALA A 54 13.55 3.35 -2.01
C ALA A 54 13.09 2.03 -1.42
N THR A 55 14.03 1.32 -0.80
CA THR A 55 13.76 0.06 -0.11
C THR A 55 14.25 0.18 1.32
N GLU A 56 13.36 -0.07 2.27
CA GLU A 56 13.72 -0.25 3.66
C GLU A 56 13.81 -1.75 3.97
N LYS A 57 14.88 -2.13 4.66
CA LYS A 57 15.08 -3.48 5.18
C LYS A 57 14.80 -3.48 6.67
N LEU A 58 13.81 -4.25 7.08
CA LEU A 58 13.56 -4.52 8.48
C LEU A 58 14.56 -5.56 9.00
N LEU A 59 14.93 -5.45 10.27
CA LEU A 59 15.79 -6.43 10.93
C LEU A 59 14.99 -7.70 11.25
N THR A 60 13.80 -7.52 11.79
CA THR A 60 12.85 -8.58 12.14
C THR A 60 11.74 -8.66 11.07
N PRO A 61 11.44 -9.85 10.52
CA PRO A 61 10.36 -10.03 9.57
C PRO A 61 9.00 -9.76 10.25
N THR A 62 8.15 -8.94 9.63
CA THR A 62 6.88 -8.50 10.22
C THR A 62 5.71 -8.68 9.26
N GLN A 63 4.52 -8.79 9.84
CA GLN A 63 3.23 -8.74 9.15
C GLN A 63 2.31 -7.66 9.77
N ASP A 64 2.84 -6.86 10.70
CA ASP A 64 2.11 -5.77 11.35
C ASP A 64 1.98 -4.58 10.38
N THR A 65 0.74 -4.19 10.10
CA THR A 65 0.47 -3.08 9.17
C THR A 65 1.12 -1.77 9.62
N ARG A 66 1.26 -1.52 10.93
CA ARG A 66 1.84 -0.28 11.46
C ARG A 66 3.32 -0.17 11.15
N ASP A 67 4.06 -1.27 11.29
CA ASP A 67 5.49 -1.29 11.04
C ASP A 67 5.79 -1.21 9.54
N ILE A 68 4.94 -1.84 8.70
CA ILE A 68 4.99 -1.74 7.24
C ILE A 68 4.68 -0.31 6.78
N ILE A 69 3.64 0.34 7.34
CA ILE A 69 3.33 1.74 7.04
C ILE A 69 4.50 2.64 7.45
N ALA A 70 5.04 2.48 8.65
CA ALA A 70 6.16 3.30 9.12
C ALA A 70 7.41 3.15 8.23
N ALA A 71 7.73 1.92 7.79
CA ALA A 71 8.81 1.66 6.84
C ALA A 71 8.53 2.30 5.48
N ALA A 72 7.31 2.18 4.96
CA ALA A 72 6.91 2.79 3.69
C ALA A 72 6.95 4.33 3.74
N THR A 73 6.52 4.95 4.83
CA THR A 73 6.61 6.40 5.04
C THR A 73 8.07 6.86 5.06
N THR A 74 8.94 6.15 5.79
CA THR A 74 10.39 6.46 5.82
C THR A 74 11.00 6.35 4.42
N ALA A 75 10.63 5.31 3.66
CA ALA A 75 11.07 5.14 2.28
C ALA A 75 10.61 6.30 1.39
N LEU A 76 9.35 6.71 1.54
CA LEU A 76 8.72 7.78 0.77
C LEU A 76 9.43 9.13 0.99
N GLU A 77 9.76 9.47 2.23
CA GLU A 77 10.47 10.71 2.58
C GLU A 77 11.83 10.81 1.87
N ARG A 78 12.53 9.69 1.67
CA ARG A 78 13.85 9.66 1.00
C ARG A 78 13.77 9.90 -0.50
N ILE A 79 12.66 9.54 -1.14
CA ILE A 79 12.48 9.61 -2.60
C ILE A 79 11.62 10.79 -3.04
N TRP A 80 10.90 11.42 -2.11
CA TRP A 80 10.09 12.59 -2.38
C TRP A 80 10.96 13.76 -2.87
N LYS A 81 10.48 14.44 -3.91
CA LYS A 81 11.03 15.69 -4.39
C LYS A 81 9.90 16.68 -4.62
N ASP A 82 10.06 17.85 -4.01
CA ASP A 82 9.13 18.95 -4.18
C ASP A 82 9.11 19.47 -5.62
N GLY A 83 7.97 20.00 -6.06
CA GLY A 83 7.80 20.58 -7.40
C GLY A 83 7.59 19.58 -8.54
N LEU A 84 7.55 18.27 -8.27
CA LEU A 84 7.27 17.24 -9.27
C LEU A 84 5.84 16.71 -9.18
N ARG A 85 5.27 16.38 -10.35
CA ARG A 85 3.90 15.86 -10.46
C ARG A 85 3.93 14.35 -10.60
N TYR A 86 3.67 13.66 -9.51
CA TYR A 86 3.67 12.20 -9.48
C TYR A 86 2.41 11.64 -10.12
N ALA A 87 2.59 10.64 -10.97
CA ALA A 87 1.53 9.99 -11.73
C ALA A 87 1.26 8.56 -11.26
N LYS A 88 2.25 7.90 -10.65
CA LYS A 88 2.09 6.57 -10.05
C LYS A 88 2.90 6.46 -8.77
N ALA A 89 2.29 5.84 -7.78
CA ALA A 89 2.90 5.41 -6.54
C ALA A 89 2.63 3.91 -6.36
N GLY A 90 3.50 3.19 -5.66
CA GLY A 90 3.28 1.79 -5.35
C GLY A 90 4.16 1.31 -4.21
N VAL A 91 3.62 0.38 -3.43
CA VAL A 91 4.33 -0.34 -2.37
C VAL A 91 4.50 -1.78 -2.82
N MET A 92 5.72 -2.30 -2.69
CA MET A 92 6.07 -3.69 -2.98
C MET A 92 6.69 -4.29 -1.73
N LEU A 93 6.13 -5.41 -1.28
CA LEU A 93 6.69 -6.20 -0.20
C LEU A 93 7.53 -7.30 -0.84
N ASN A 94 8.70 -7.55 -0.26
CA ASN A 94 9.70 -8.49 -0.74
C ASN A 94 10.31 -9.26 0.44
N ASP A 95 11.03 -10.34 0.12
CA ASP A 95 11.71 -11.19 1.10
C ASP A 95 10.70 -11.79 2.08
N PHE A 96 9.89 -12.70 1.54
CA PHE A 96 8.84 -13.37 2.28
C PHE A 96 9.39 -14.56 3.05
N THR A 97 9.07 -14.66 4.33
CA THR A 97 9.42 -15.80 5.18
C THR A 97 8.15 -16.45 5.72
N GLY A 98 8.13 -17.80 5.73
CA GLY A 98 7.01 -18.58 6.27
C GLY A 98 7.00 -18.65 7.80
N SER A 99 8.11 -18.30 8.45
CA SER A 99 8.20 -18.18 9.90
C SER A 99 8.51 -16.73 10.27
N GLY A 100 7.76 -16.20 11.24
CA GLY A 100 8.08 -14.95 11.93
C GLY A 100 9.20 -15.12 12.98
N VAL A 101 9.77 -16.33 13.07
CA VAL A 101 10.86 -16.65 13.99
C VAL A 101 12.14 -16.08 13.41
N SER A 102 12.55 -14.94 13.94
CA SER A 102 13.88 -14.38 13.70
C SER A 102 14.61 -14.29 15.02
N GLN A 103 15.93 -14.47 14.97
CA GLN A 103 16.77 -14.19 16.11
C GLN A 103 16.70 -12.70 16.41
N LEU A 104 16.10 -12.35 17.55
CA LEU A 104 16.01 -10.98 18.01
C LEU A 104 17.43 -10.39 18.09
N GLN A 105 17.63 -9.25 17.46
CA GLN A 105 18.88 -8.52 17.60
C GLN A 105 18.80 -7.60 18.81
N LEU A 106 19.91 -7.49 19.55
CA LEU A 106 20.00 -6.65 20.74
C LEU A 106 19.77 -5.16 20.44
N PHE A 107 19.99 -4.75 19.18
CA PHE A 107 19.87 -3.37 18.69
C PHE A 107 18.71 -3.20 17.69
N ASP A 108 17.64 -3.98 17.85
CA ASP A 108 16.44 -3.79 17.01
C ASP A 108 15.68 -2.53 17.44
N GLU A 109 15.66 -1.51 16.59
CA GLU A 109 14.90 -0.28 16.81
C GLU A 109 13.37 -0.50 16.73
N ARG A 110 12.93 -1.62 16.16
CA ARG A 110 11.51 -1.97 15.98
C ARG A 110 11.24 -3.41 16.43
N PRO A 111 11.36 -3.71 17.74
CA PRO A 111 11.08 -5.04 18.23
C PRO A 111 9.61 -5.42 17.99
N PRO A 112 9.30 -6.71 17.82
CA PRO A 112 7.94 -7.16 17.60
C PRO A 112 7.05 -6.74 18.77
N ARG A 113 5.98 -6.01 18.46
CA ARG A 113 5.07 -5.47 19.49
C ARG A 113 4.30 -6.61 20.17
N PRO A 114 4.13 -6.56 21.50
CA PRO A 114 3.33 -7.56 22.21
C PRO A 114 1.88 -7.53 21.70
N HIS A 115 1.25 -8.69 21.56
CA HIS A 115 -0.13 -8.87 21.08
C HIS A 115 -0.43 -8.30 19.68
N SER A 116 0.59 -8.04 18.87
CA SER A 116 0.44 -7.54 17.49
C SER A 116 -0.38 -8.48 16.61
N ALA A 117 -0.14 -9.79 16.71
CA ALA A 117 -0.86 -10.80 15.93
C ALA A 117 -2.37 -10.83 16.24
N GLU A 118 -2.75 -10.80 17.51
CA GLU A 118 -4.15 -10.80 17.96
C GLU A 118 -4.87 -9.53 17.50
N LEU A 119 -4.23 -8.37 17.65
CA LEU A 119 -4.79 -7.10 17.19
C LEU A 119 -5.04 -7.10 15.68
N MET A 120 -4.06 -7.56 14.89
CA MET A 120 -4.19 -7.61 13.43
C MET A 120 -5.27 -8.60 13.01
N MET A 121 -5.43 -9.71 13.73
CA MET A 121 -6.49 -10.69 13.48
C MET A 121 -7.88 -10.11 13.73
N VAL A 122 -8.07 -9.35 14.82
CA VAL A 122 -9.33 -8.65 15.10
C VAL A 122 -9.62 -7.61 14.02
N LEU A 123 -8.61 -6.83 13.63
CA LEU A 123 -8.74 -5.80 12.59
C LEU A 123 -9.17 -6.42 11.25
N ASP A 124 -8.50 -7.49 10.84
CA ASP A 124 -8.83 -8.23 9.62
C ASP A 124 -10.21 -8.89 9.70
N GLY A 125 -10.58 -9.39 10.88
CA GLY A 125 -11.91 -9.94 11.16
C GLY A 125 -13.01 -8.90 10.93
N ILE A 126 -12.83 -7.68 11.44
CA ILE A 126 -13.76 -6.57 11.20
C ILE A 126 -13.79 -6.23 9.71
N ASN A 127 -12.64 -6.08 9.05
CA ASN A 127 -12.55 -5.72 7.63
C ASN A 127 -13.14 -6.78 6.68
N ASN A 128 -13.09 -8.06 7.04
CA ASN A 128 -13.68 -9.16 6.26
C ASN A 128 -15.17 -9.39 6.60
N SER A 129 -15.66 -8.95 7.76
CA SER A 129 -17.06 -9.15 8.18
C SER A 129 -18.09 -8.44 7.31
N GLY A 130 -17.70 -7.40 6.57
CA GLY A 130 -18.59 -6.60 5.73
C GLY A 130 -19.51 -5.63 6.49
N LEU A 131 -19.46 -5.62 7.83
CA LEU A 131 -20.23 -4.72 8.69
C LEU A 131 -19.63 -3.30 8.75
N GLY A 132 -18.36 -3.17 8.39
CA GLY A 132 -17.63 -1.91 8.37
C GLY A 132 -16.19 -2.12 7.87
N LYS A 133 -15.47 -1.02 7.67
CA LYS A 133 -14.02 -1.03 7.45
C LYS A 133 -13.34 -0.18 8.50
N VAL A 134 -12.25 -0.69 9.04
CA VAL A 134 -11.30 0.06 9.87
C VAL A 134 -10.07 0.31 9.02
N TRP A 135 -9.55 1.53 9.11
CA TRP A 135 -8.33 1.95 8.42
C TRP A 135 -7.47 2.75 9.38
N PHE A 136 -6.17 2.84 9.08
CA PHE A 136 -5.25 3.63 9.87
C PHE A 136 -5.38 5.12 9.49
N ALA A 137 -5.19 6.00 10.47
CA ALA A 137 -5.34 7.44 10.28
C ALA A 137 -4.42 8.00 9.16
N GLY A 138 -3.26 7.38 8.93
CA GLY A 138 -2.32 7.77 7.87
C GLY A 138 -2.89 7.69 6.45
N ARG A 139 -3.99 6.96 6.24
CA ARG A 139 -4.68 6.85 4.94
C ARG A 139 -5.58 8.05 4.60
N GLY A 140 -5.93 8.89 5.58
CA GLY A 140 -6.93 9.95 5.38
C GLY A 140 -8.37 9.44 5.26
N ILE A 141 -9.34 10.35 5.36
CA ILE A 141 -10.77 10.03 5.49
C ILE A 141 -11.45 9.90 4.10
N ALA A 142 -10.89 10.50 3.07
CA ALA A 142 -11.39 10.42 1.70
C ALA A 142 -10.24 10.58 0.69
N PRO A 143 -9.77 9.50 0.03
CA PRO A 143 -8.76 9.64 -1.01
C PRO A 143 -9.36 10.32 -2.24
N GLU A 144 -8.87 11.50 -2.60
CA GLU A 144 -9.22 12.20 -3.86
C GLU A 144 -8.69 11.51 -5.12
N TRP A 145 -8.01 10.36 -4.98
CA TRP A 145 -7.39 9.61 -6.09
C TRP A 145 -8.07 8.26 -6.31
N PRO A 146 -9.33 8.22 -6.80
CA PRO A 146 -9.89 6.97 -7.26
C PRO A 146 -9.07 6.43 -8.43
N MET A 147 -8.86 5.11 -8.44
CA MET A 147 -8.21 4.41 -9.54
C MET A 147 -8.94 4.78 -10.86
N LYS A 148 -8.20 5.34 -11.82
CA LYS A 148 -8.77 5.73 -13.11
C LYS A 148 -9.18 4.47 -13.88
N ARG A 149 -10.48 4.18 -13.87
CA ARG A 149 -11.10 2.96 -14.42
C ARG A 149 -11.96 3.19 -15.67
N GLU A 150 -11.71 4.29 -16.37
CA GLU A 150 -12.50 4.73 -17.54
C GLU A 150 -12.37 3.79 -18.75
N MET A 151 -11.34 2.94 -18.79
CA MET A 151 -11.08 1.96 -19.85
C MET A 151 -11.32 0.52 -19.39
N LEU A 152 -12.14 0.30 -18.34
CA LEU A 152 -12.56 -1.05 -17.99
C LEU A 152 -13.52 -1.56 -19.06
N SER A 153 -13.22 -2.72 -19.64
CA SER A 153 -14.21 -3.43 -20.45
C SER A 153 -15.41 -3.76 -19.55
N SER A 154 -16.61 -3.59 -20.08
CA SER A 154 -17.86 -3.89 -19.39
C SER A 154 -17.82 -5.30 -18.80
N VAL A 155 -18.28 -5.44 -17.56
CA VAL A 155 -18.19 -6.69 -16.79
C VAL A 155 -19.40 -7.58 -17.11
N TYR A 156 -19.50 -7.98 -18.38
CA TYR A 156 -20.65 -8.70 -18.94
C TYR A 156 -21.01 -9.99 -18.21
N THR A 157 -20.03 -10.69 -17.63
CA THR A 157 -20.19 -12.00 -16.99
C THR A 157 -20.53 -11.93 -15.50
N THR A 158 -20.28 -10.81 -14.83
CA THR A 158 -20.45 -10.69 -13.37
C THR A 158 -21.42 -9.59 -12.95
N ARG A 159 -21.90 -8.76 -13.89
CA ARG A 159 -22.84 -7.69 -13.59
C ARG A 159 -23.97 -7.61 -14.63
N TRP A 160 -25.14 -8.09 -14.22
CA TRP A 160 -26.35 -8.10 -15.04
C TRP A 160 -26.74 -6.73 -15.63
N LYS A 161 -26.42 -5.63 -14.92
CA LYS A 161 -26.68 -4.25 -15.38
C LYS A 161 -25.78 -3.78 -16.54
N GLU A 162 -24.72 -4.52 -16.86
CA GLU A 162 -23.78 -4.17 -17.94
C GLU A 162 -23.94 -5.06 -19.17
N LEU A 163 -24.96 -5.94 -19.19
CA LEU A 163 -25.32 -6.74 -20.36
C LEU A 163 -25.87 -5.84 -21.49
N PRO A 164 -25.47 -6.09 -22.76
CA PRO A 164 -26.01 -5.34 -23.89
C PRO A 164 -27.52 -5.64 -24.04
N VAL A 165 -28.32 -4.58 -24.13
CA VAL A 165 -29.77 -4.70 -24.39
C VAL A 165 -29.99 -4.83 -25.89
N ALA A 166 -30.55 -5.95 -26.32
CA ALA A 166 -30.93 -6.14 -27.72
C ALA A 166 -32.02 -5.12 -28.09
N ARG A 167 -31.73 -4.27 -29.08
CA ARG A 167 -32.74 -3.43 -29.74
C ARG A 167 -33.10 -4.09 -31.06
N PHE A 168 -34.39 -4.32 -31.27
CA PHE A 168 -34.98 -4.74 -32.54
C PHE A 168 -35.27 -3.50 -33.41
#